data_AF-A0A832AM26-F1
#
_entry.id   AF-A0A832AM26-F1
#
_cell.length_a   1.000
_cell.length_b   1.000
_cell.length_c   1.000
_cell.angle_alpha   90.00
_cell.angle_beta   90.00
_cell.angle_gamma   90.00
#
_symmetry.space_group_name_H-M   'P 1'
#
loop_
_entity.id
_entity.type
_entity.pdbx_description
1 polymer ?
#
loop_
_entity_poly.entity_id
_entity_poly.type
_entity_poly.pdbx_seq_one_letter_code
_entity_poly.pdbx_strand_id
1 'polypeptide(L)'
;MATRSPRLGTVMHGTLDPFSVPHRESAAGRAGLTSKPHHDRQPQVALRGSLRLRLASTFNHRPTRGSPVASVVEGYGDGVRSPEVPAVARLPKACPAACARQTWSDEMSGLDESASPATTGRHVDPSLLLRLAEQLAPRLDDQVERFYAELGSDPDARSVLAHLDGAELAHLKSRQAARLRSLLDPELADDDLLGSSIAVGHIHAKVGVETDWYARAVLVYQQVLDEAITAALDEIAPPNALSGIRSVLGHRLVLDLQGALLGYREVDAEQARVLERANVVATQAETVADLARGILDALAELDGLADAFFGRPDGHGRFQFEVAVGPGAESFLSDVARTDVEPITTSAVEPTGQGPAGRAWRSRTMERSDAYLSDPTTAPWHDLGRRFNWRSSAAVPLLDLSGEPRALLSLYARWPGYFAYSGRVSFLGLLRLAVEQALTRLETRPGTASAILAFADRNAHLERLDRKAVVMLYQPVVDLRSGQLVKFEALARLRADPTSDGGGGSGSGSGGGCGGGGGSGETPRDGSDAGAGRNGPGALVSPTEFLPAFGDAELFRLFEIGIDQALGALTAWRARGVEAGVAINLPTTSSSDDRYVDAVRAALAAHGVEPRLLTL
;
A
#
# COMPACT_ATOMS: atom_id res chain seq x y z
N MET A 1 -29.18 -43.66 24.18
CA MET A 1 -30.62 -43.70 23.84
C MET A 1 -30.97 -42.33 23.26
N ALA A 2 -31.53 -42.13 22.06
CA ALA A 2 -32.75 -42.71 21.46
C ALA A 2 -34.01 -42.28 22.23
N THR A 3 -35.12 -41.77 21.67
CA THR A 3 -35.55 -41.41 20.27
C THR A 3 -36.76 -40.44 20.38
N ARG A 4 -37.49 -39.90 19.38
CA ARG A 4 -37.71 -40.13 17.92
C ARG A 4 -38.34 -38.87 17.27
N SER A 5 -38.42 -38.77 15.94
CA SER A 5 -39.20 -37.74 15.19
C SER A 5 -40.44 -38.31 14.46
N PRO A 6 -41.45 -37.48 14.16
CA PRO A 6 -42.31 -37.56 12.96
C PRO A 6 -42.11 -36.28 12.06
N ARG A 7 -42.24 -36.21 10.72
CA ARG A 7 -43.16 -36.79 9.69
C ARG A 7 -44.61 -36.24 9.79
N LEU A 8 -45.34 -35.85 8.72
CA LEU A 8 -45.27 -36.00 7.24
C LEU A 8 -45.58 -34.64 6.52
N GLY A 9 -45.51 -34.45 5.19
CA GLY A 9 -45.06 -35.29 4.05
C GLY A 9 -45.60 -34.81 2.67
N THR A 10 -45.39 -35.62 1.61
CA THR A 10 -46.15 -35.71 0.32
C THR A 10 -46.14 -34.47 -0.62
N VAL A 11 -45.53 -34.41 -1.83
CA VAL A 11 -45.34 -35.29 -3.02
C VAL A 11 -46.53 -35.38 -4.00
N MET A 12 -46.33 -34.94 -5.26
CA MET A 12 -47.03 -35.44 -6.47
C MET A 12 -46.24 -35.14 -7.77
N HIS A 13 -46.64 -35.73 -8.91
CA HIS A 13 -45.84 -35.92 -10.14
C HIS A 13 -46.43 -35.30 -11.43
N GLY A 14 -45.58 -35.12 -12.45
CA GLY A 14 -45.96 -35.23 -13.87
C GLY A 14 -45.21 -34.28 -14.83
N THR A 15 -45.09 -34.52 -16.15
CA THR A 15 -44.40 -35.59 -16.94
C THR A 15 -44.70 -35.38 -18.45
N LEU A 16 -43.65 -35.29 -19.27
CA LEU A 16 -43.56 -35.65 -20.71
C LEU A 16 -44.11 -34.73 -21.84
N ASP A 17 -43.41 -34.84 -22.97
CA ASP A 17 -43.47 -34.19 -24.30
C ASP A 17 -44.63 -34.77 -25.20
N PRO A 18 -44.75 -34.61 -26.57
CA PRO A 18 -43.83 -34.03 -27.58
C PRO A 18 -44.40 -33.34 -28.89
N PHE A 19 -43.47 -32.88 -29.76
CA PHE A 19 -43.59 -32.57 -31.21
C PHE A 19 -44.53 -31.39 -31.64
N SER A 20 -44.41 -30.75 -32.82
CA SER A 20 -43.69 -31.06 -34.08
C SER A 20 -43.22 -29.82 -34.89
N VAL A 21 -42.55 -30.04 -36.04
CA VAL A 21 -41.89 -29.03 -36.93
C VAL A 21 -42.82 -28.55 -38.09
N PRO A 22 -42.52 -27.44 -38.81
CA PRO A 22 -41.69 -27.52 -40.04
C PRO A 22 -40.81 -26.26 -40.33
N HIS A 23 -40.03 -26.13 -41.43
CA HIS A 23 -39.03 -27.00 -42.10
C HIS A 23 -38.52 -26.24 -43.37
N ARG A 24 -37.20 -25.96 -43.47
CA ARG A 24 -36.34 -25.73 -44.68
C ARG A 24 -35.09 -24.93 -44.25
N GLU A 25 -33.87 -25.47 -44.31
CA GLU A 25 -33.04 -25.82 -45.50
C GLU A 25 -32.50 -24.59 -46.26
N SER A 26 -31.20 -24.48 -46.59
CA SER A 26 -30.03 -25.30 -46.20
C SER A 26 -28.69 -24.58 -46.52
N ALA A 27 -27.65 -24.78 -45.68
CA ALA A 27 -26.22 -24.63 -46.01
C ALA A 27 -25.36 -25.12 -44.82
N ALA A 28 -24.32 -25.92 -45.07
CA ALA A 28 -23.61 -26.71 -44.04
C ALA A 28 -22.48 -25.98 -43.28
N GLY A 29 -22.15 -26.48 -42.08
CA GLY A 29 -20.86 -26.24 -41.40
C GLY A 29 -20.96 -25.74 -39.96
N ARG A 30 -20.66 -26.60 -38.96
CA ARG A 30 -20.59 -26.22 -37.53
C ARG A 30 -19.15 -26.27 -36.99
N ALA A 31 -18.91 -25.52 -35.92
CA ALA A 31 -17.59 -25.19 -35.38
C ALA A 31 -16.80 -26.37 -34.76
N GLY A 32 -15.49 -26.15 -34.61
CA GLY A 32 -14.58 -26.96 -33.78
C GLY A 32 -13.41 -26.11 -33.26
N LEU A 33 -12.98 -26.36 -32.01
CA LEU A 33 -11.86 -25.68 -31.34
C LEU A 33 -10.61 -26.58 -31.35
N THR A 34 -9.49 -26.08 -31.89
CA THR A 34 -8.12 -26.55 -31.59
C THR A 34 -7.13 -25.38 -31.68
N SER A 35 -5.87 -25.58 -31.28
CA SER A 35 -4.85 -24.52 -31.21
C SER A 35 -3.46 -25.02 -31.60
N LYS A 36 -2.56 -24.08 -32.00
CA LYS A 36 -1.12 -24.27 -32.30
C LYS A 36 -0.82 -25.13 -33.57
N PRO A 37 0.44 -25.21 -34.06
CA PRO A 37 1.40 -24.12 -34.31
C PRO A 37 2.14 -24.28 -35.68
N HIS A 38 3.29 -23.62 -35.82
CA HIS A 38 4.33 -23.73 -36.87
C HIS A 38 4.07 -23.19 -38.28
N HIS A 39 5.03 -22.40 -38.75
CA HIS A 39 5.78 -22.75 -39.97
C HIS A 39 7.27 -22.44 -39.76
N ASP A 40 8.12 -23.42 -40.04
CA ASP A 40 9.56 -23.28 -40.31
C ASP A 40 9.83 -24.00 -41.63
N ARG A 41 10.71 -23.44 -42.48
CA ARG A 41 11.02 -23.90 -43.87
C ARG A 41 9.83 -23.76 -44.85
N GLN A 42 9.97 -23.47 -46.15
CA GLN A 42 11.03 -23.01 -47.09
C GLN A 42 10.30 -22.67 -48.45
N PRO A 43 10.92 -22.14 -49.54
CA PRO A 43 12.07 -21.22 -49.69
C PRO A 43 11.82 -20.08 -50.74
N GLN A 44 12.88 -19.28 -51.02
CA GLN A 44 13.14 -18.41 -52.21
C GLN A 44 12.33 -17.10 -52.49
N VAL A 45 13.03 -15.98 -52.19
CA VAL A 45 13.28 -14.77 -53.02
C VAL A 45 12.13 -14.00 -53.70
N ALA A 46 11.83 -12.82 -53.13
CA ALA A 46 11.75 -11.56 -53.87
C ALA A 46 12.15 -10.37 -52.95
N LEU A 47 12.89 -9.38 -53.46
CA LEU A 47 13.47 -8.28 -52.67
C LEU A 47 12.77 -6.94 -52.92
N ARG A 48 12.32 -6.27 -51.84
CA ARG A 48 12.27 -4.80 -51.56
C ARG A 48 11.14 -4.50 -50.54
N GLY A 49 11.34 -3.74 -49.46
CA GLY A 49 12.59 -3.21 -48.88
C GLY A 49 12.34 -1.93 -48.06
N SER A 50 13.04 -1.76 -46.95
CA SER A 50 13.05 -0.51 -46.17
C SER A 50 14.46 -0.20 -45.68
N LEU A 51 14.99 0.99 -46.05
CA LEU A 51 16.25 1.50 -45.51
C LEU A 51 15.98 2.21 -44.19
N ARG A 52 16.87 2.01 -43.20
CA ARG A 52 17.10 2.99 -42.15
C ARG A 52 18.20 3.97 -42.60
N LEU A 53 18.04 5.24 -42.29
CA LEU A 53 19.15 6.19 -42.17
C LEU A 53 19.00 6.95 -40.84
N ARG A 54 20.14 7.13 -40.15
CA ARG A 54 20.28 8.08 -39.04
C ARG A 54 20.65 9.45 -39.60
N LEU A 55 20.26 10.52 -38.92
CA LEU A 55 21.04 11.77 -38.81
C LEU A 55 20.57 12.54 -37.58
N ALA A 56 21.29 13.61 -37.18
CA ALA A 56 21.17 14.20 -35.85
C ALA A 56 21.30 15.73 -35.82
N SER A 57 20.80 16.32 -34.72
CA SER A 57 21.23 17.59 -34.12
C SER A 57 20.62 18.93 -34.62
N THR A 58 20.79 19.94 -33.75
CA THR A 58 20.69 21.41 -33.92
C THR A 58 19.34 22.17 -33.77
N PHE A 59 19.17 22.74 -32.55
CA PHE A 59 18.86 24.15 -32.21
C PHE A 59 17.52 24.88 -32.51
N ASN A 60 17.03 25.57 -31.45
CA ASN A 60 16.34 26.89 -31.39
C ASN A 60 14.98 27.08 -32.11
N HIS A 61 13.99 27.86 -31.61
CA HIS A 61 14.01 29.10 -30.80
C HIS A 61 12.80 29.25 -29.81
N ARG A 62 12.66 30.41 -29.15
CA ARG A 62 11.61 30.80 -28.17
C ARG A 62 10.52 31.73 -28.77
N PRO A 63 9.39 32.03 -28.07
CA PRO A 63 8.13 32.46 -28.68
C PRO A 63 7.85 33.99 -28.68
N THR A 64 6.73 34.38 -29.30
CA THR A 64 6.15 35.75 -29.28
C THR A 64 4.69 35.77 -28.81
N ARG A 65 4.21 36.95 -28.37
CA ARG A 65 2.83 37.20 -27.88
C ARG A 65 1.96 37.85 -28.96
N GLY A 66 0.65 37.66 -28.88
CA GLY A 66 -0.38 38.41 -29.63
C GLY A 66 -1.77 38.23 -29.00
N SER A 67 -2.64 39.24 -29.07
CA SER A 67 -3.99 39.24 -28.48
C SER A 67 -4.95 40.12 -29.33
N PRO A 68 -6.23 40.37 -28.97
CA PRO A 68 -7.37 39.66 -29.57
C PRO A 68 -8.32 40.56 -30.36
N VAL A 69 -9.30 39.97 -31.05
CA VAL A 69 -10.45 40.68 -31.66
C VAL A 69 -11.74 39.87 -31.44
N ALA A 70 -12.86 40.56 -31.25
CA ALA A 70 -14.22 40.00 -31.11
C ALA A 70 -14.97 40.05 -32.48
N SER A 71 -16.27 39.85 -32.70
CA SER A 71 -17.50 39.47 -31.95
C SER A 71 -18.60 39.16 -33.01
N VAL A 72 -19.88 38.99 -32.61
CA VAL A 72 -21.11 39.06 -33.46
C VAL A 72 -21.37 37.82 -34.36
N VAL A 73 -22.60 37.42 -34.74
CA VAL A 73 -23.90 37.15 -34.04
C VAL A 73 -24.88 36.53 -35.09
N GLU A 74 -26.07 36.05 -34.68
CA GLU A 74 -27.16 35.49 -35.52
C GLU A 74 -26.87 34.11 -36.19
N GLY A 75 -27.83 33.20 -36.42
CA GLY A 75 -29.22 33.09 -35.94
C GLY A 75 -30.23 32.69 -37.04
N TYR A 76 -31.09 31.68 -36.82
CA TYR A 76 -32.47 31.53 -37.38
C TYR A 76 -33.18 30.24 -36.87
N GLY A 77 -34.52 30.16 -37.00
CA GLY A 77 -35.37 28.97 -36.71
C GLY A 77 -35.48 27.98 -37.90
N ASP A 78 -36.44 27.05 -37.97
CA ASP A 78 -37.71 26.80 -37.23
C ASP A 78 -38.22 25.34 -37.52
N GLY A 79 -39.23 24.80 -36.80
CA GLY A 79 -40.02 23.64 -37.31
C GLY A 79 -40.59 22.53 -36.37
N VAL A 80 -41.84 22.71 -35.91
CA VAL A 80 -42.96 21.69 -35.81
C VAL A 80 -42.87 20.38 -34.94
N ARG A 81 -43.46 20.46 -33.73
CA ARG A 81 -44.46 19.56 -33.04
C ARG A 81 -44.32 18.01 -32.90
N SER A 82 -44.18 17.57 -31.63
CA SER A 82 -45.03 16.60 -30.84
C SER A 82 -45.19 15.11 -31.27
N PRO A 83 -45.43 14.12 -30.36
CA PRO A 83 -46.01 14.21 -28.99
C PRO A 83 -45.18 13.55 -27.85
N GLU A 84 -45.81 13.29 -26.70
CA GLU A 84 -45.21 13.11 -25.35
C GLU A 84 -45.06 11.64 -24.88
N VAL A 85 -44.01 11.36 -24.07
CA VAL A 85 -44.10 10.68 -22.74
C VAL A 85 -42.88 11.13 -21.86
N PRO A 86 -42.73 10.79 -20.56
CA PRO A 86 -42.32 11.77 -19.55
C PRO A 86 -40.80 11.93 -19.36
N ALA A 87 -40.38 13.14 -18.97
CA ALA A 87 -38.99 13.42 -18.62
C ALA A 87 -38.73 13.35 -17.11
N VAL A 88 -37.74 12.54 -16.70
CA VAL A 88 -37.13 12.64 -15.36
C VAL A 88 -36.33 13.96 -15.30
N ALA A 89 -36.49 14.70 -14.20
CA ALA A 89 -35.90 16.03 -14.05
C ALA A 89 -34.36 16.00 -14.14
N ARG A 90 -33.79 16.82 -15.04
CA ARG A 90 -32.35 17.08 -15.10
C ARG A 90 -31.99 18.22 -14.14
N LEU A 91 -30.87 18.08 -13.45
CA LEU A 91 -30.28 19.15 -12.63
C LEU A 91 -30.02 20.41 -13.50
N PRO A 92 -30.39 21.62 -13.02
CA PRO A 92 -30.07 22.86 -13.72
C PRO A 92 -28.57 23.16 -13.66
N LYS A 93 -28.07 23.89 -14.67
CA LYS A 93 -26.67 24.32 -14.75
C LYS A 93 -26.37 25.45 -13.76
N ALA A 94 -25.09 25.62 -13.42
CA ALA A 94 -24.60 26.56 -12.42
C ALA A 94 -25.09 28.01 -12.62
N CYS A 95 -25.46 28.65 -11.51
CA CYS A 95 -25.82 30.06 -11.44
C CYS A 95 -24.56 30.92 -11.17
N PRO A 96 -24.44 32.15 -11.69
CA PRO A 96 -23.30 33.03 -11.40
C PRO A 96 -23.20 33.40 -9.91
N ALA A 97 -21.96 33.56 -9.41
CA ALA A 97 -21.63 33.75 -7.98
C ALA A 97 -22.03 35.11 -7.35
N ALA A 98 -23.05 35.78 -7.90
CA ALA A 98 -23.61 37.02 -7.37
C ALA A 98 -24.80 36.75 -6.42
N CYS A 99 -25.78 35.95 -6.83
CA CYS A 99 -27.02 35.74 -6.07
C CYS A 99 -26.81 35.07 -4.70
N ALA A 100 -25.78 34.23 -4.56
CA ALA A 100 -25.51 33.47 -3.33
C ALA A 100 -25.07 34.34 -2.13
N ARG A 101 -24.82 35.65 -2.30
CA ARG A 101 -24.44 36.55 -1.21
C ARG A 101 -25.62 37.27 -0.54
N GLN A 102 -26.82 37.25 -1.13
CA GLN A 102 -27.97 38.00 -0.64
C GLN A 102 -29.01 37.16 0.09
N THR A 103 -28.96 35.83 0.01
CA THR A 103 -29.86 34.97 0.80
C THR A 103 -29.36 34.74 2.23
N TRP A 104 -28.04 34.64 2.42
CA TRP A 104 -27.42 34.43 3.73
C TRP A 104 -27.58 35.61 4.71
N SER A 105 -27.70 36.84 4.20
CA SER A 105 -28.07 38.00 5.02
C SER A 105 -29.51 37.87 5.49
N ASP A 106 -30.42 37.63 4.56
CA ASP A 106 -31.85 37.84 4.79
C ASP A 106 -32.48 36.74 5.67
N GLU A 107 -31.89 35.53 5.69
CA GLU A 107 -32.24 34.46 6.64
C GLU A 107 -31.71 34.73 8.07
N MET A 108 -30.64 35.53 8.23
CA MET A 108 -30.14 35.98 9.54
C MET A 108 -30.83 37.27 10.02
N SER A 109 -31.28 38.15 9.11
CA SER A 109 -32.02 39.39 9.40
C SER A 109 -33.35 39.20 10.13
N GLY A 110 -33.82 37.96 10.31
CA GLY A 110 -34.96 37.62 11.16
C GLY A 110 -34.64 37.51 12.66
N LEU A 111 -33.36 37.58 13.04
CA LEU A 111 -32.91 37.61 14.44
C LEU A 111 -32.80 39.07 14.89
N ASP A 112 -33.53 39.44 15.95
CA ASP A 112 -33.72 40.83 16.39
C ASP A 112 -32.42 41.48 16.89
N GLU A 113 -31.78 42.26 16.02
CA GLU A 113 -30.54 43.00 16.30
C GLU A 113 -30.74 44.19 17.27
N SER A 114 -31.97 44.47 17.72
CA SER A 114 -32.22 45.43 18.81
C SER A 114 -31.98 44.85 20.21
N ALA A 115 -31.93 43.52 20.34
CA ALA A 115 -31.49 42.82 21.54
C ALA A 115 -29.96 42.79 21.65
N SER A 116 -29.34 43.98 21.80
CA SER A 116 -27.95 44.08 22.23
C SER A 116 -27.76 43.25 23.51
N PRO A 117 -26.93 42.19 23.51
CA PRO A 117 -26.82 41.28 24.64
C PRO A 117 -26.22 42.07 25.80
N ALA A 118 -27.06 42.36 26.80
CA ALA A 118 -26.72 43.30 27.85
C ALA A 118 -25.39 42.91 28.52
N THR A 119 -24.41 43.81 28.45
CA THR A 119 -23.02 43.57 28.90
C THR A 119 -22.89 43.33 30.41
N THR A 120 -24.00 43.42 31.14
CA THR A 120 -24.26 42.85 32.46
C THR A 120 -24.12 41.31 32.47
N GLY A 121 -22.90 40.81 32.39
CA GLY A 121 -22.59 39.38 32.53
C GLY A 121 -21.11 39.02 32.56
N ARG A 122 -20.26 39.68 31.75
CA ARG A 122 -18.83 39.29 31.59
C ARG A 122 -17.91 39.74 32.74
N HIS A 123 -18.33 40.68 33.58
CA HIS A 123 -17.49 41.22 34.66
C HIS A 123 -17.72 40.50 35.99
N VAL A 124 -17.13 39.32 36.12
CA VAL A 124 -16.76 38.77 37.45
C VAL A 124 -15.56 39.57 37.96
N ASP A 125 -15.54 39.85 39.27
CA ASP A 125 -14.39 40.46 39.94
C ASP A 125 -13.15 39.54 39.82
N PRO A 126 -12.03 39.99 39.24
CA PRO A 126 -10.78 39.21 39.18
C PRO A 126 -10.31 38.71 40.56
N SER A 127 -10.53 39.51 41.62
CA SER A 127 -10.19 39.12 43.00
C SER A 127 -11.03 37.96 43.53
N LEU A 128 -12.23 37.76 42.97
CA LEU A 128 -13.10 36.65 43.33
C LEU A 128 -12.69 35.36 42.60
N LEU A 129 -12.32 35.45 41.32
CA LEU A 129 -11.75 34.32 40.57
C LEU A 129 -10.46 33.81 41.22
N LEU A 130 -9.56 34.71 41.63
CA LEU A 130 -8.34 34.35 42.35
C LEU A 130 -8.63 33.66 43.69
N ARG A 131 -9.52 34.23 44.52
CA ARG A 131 -9.92 33.61 45.81
C ARG A 131 -10.60 32.26 45.63
N LEU A 132 -11.39 32.09 44.57
CA LEU A 132 -12.01 30.80 44.23
C LEU A 132 -10.94 29.77 43.80
N ALA A 133 -9.94 30.19 43.01
CA ALA A 133 -8.81 29.34 42.63
C ALA A 133 -7.95 28.92 43.84
N GLU A 134 -7.79 29.80 44.83
CA GLU A 134 -7.11 29.48 46.10
C GLU A 134 -7.90 28.47 46.94
N GLN A 135 -9.21 28.63 47.08
CA GLN A 135 -10.06 27.71 47.86
C GLN A 135 -10.27 26.35 47.18
N LEU A 136 -10.33 26.32 45.85
CA LEU A 136 -10.42 25.07 45.10
C LEU A 136 -9.09 24.32 45.04
N ALA A 137 -7.95 25.00 45.08
CA ALA A 137 -6.61 24.41 44.95
C ALA A 137 -6.40 23.10 45.75
N PRO A 138 -6.67 23.04 47.08
CA PRO A 138 -6.49 21.80 47.86
C PRO A 138 -7.51 20.70 47.56
N ARG A 139 -8.57 21.00 46.78
CA ARG A 139 -9.64 20.06 46.39
C ARG A 139 -9.56 19.65 44.91
N LEU A 140 -8.70 20.28 44.10
CA LEU A 140 -8.62 20.04 42.65
C LEU A 140 -8.15 18.63 42.30
N ASP A 141 -7.14 18.11 43.00
CA ASP A 141 -6.62 16.76 42.73
C ASP A 141 -7.68 15.68 43.02
N ASP A 142 -8.47 15.83 44.10
CA ASP A 142 -9.62 14.97 44.40
C ASP A 142 -10.71 15.04 43.30
N GLN A 143 -10.96 16.22 42.74
CA GLN A 143 -11.90 16.36 41.62
C GLN A 143 -11.37 15.71 40.34
N VAL A 144 -10.05 15.74 40.11
CA VAL A 144 -9.42 15.04 38.98
C VAL A 144 -9.48 13.51 39.18
N GLU A 145 -9.23 13.02 40.38
CA GLU A 145 -9.43 11.59 40.71
C GLU A 145 -10.88 11.17 40.46
N ARG A 146 -11.86 11.95 40.93
CA ARG A 146 -13.29 11.71 40.65
C ARG A 146 -13.59 11.72 39.15
N PHE A 147 -13.11 12.71 38.40
CA PHE A 147 -13.27 12.79 36.95
C PHE A 147 -12.73 11.54 36.23
N TYR A 148 -11.52 11.07 36.58
CA TYR A 148 -10.98 9.85 35.99
C TYR A 148 -11.65 8.55 36.47
N ALA A 149 -12.23 8.54 37.68
CA ALA A 149 -13.04 7.42 38.17
C ALA A 149 -14.40 7.31 37.45
N GLU A 150 -15.09 8.44 37.27
CA GLU A 150 -16.33 8.52 36.49
C GLU A 150 -16.06 8.20 35.01
N LEU A 151 -15.01 8.77 34.43
CA LEU A 151 -14.60 8.49 33.05
C LEU A 151 -14.16 7.04 32.85
N GLY A 152 -13.54 6.41 33.85
CA GLY A 152 -13.16 4.99 33.85
C GLY A 152 -14.34 4.01 33.80
N SER A 153 -15.59 4.49 33.90
CA SER A 153 -16.80 3.71 33.64
C SER A 153 -17.07 3.50 32.13
N ASP A 154 -16.63 4.42 31.28
CA ASP A 154 -16.75 4.32 29.82
C ASP A 154 -15.75 3.28 29.26
N PRO A 155 -16.19 2.28 28.47
CA PRO A 155 -15.30 1.28 27.89
C PRO A 155 -14.23 1.84 26.96
N ASP A 156 -14.57 2.87 26.17
CA ASP A 156 -13.66 3.42 25.16
C ASP A 156 -12.56 4.23 25.84
N ALA A 157 -12.95 5.04 26.85
CA ALA A 157 -12.01 5.78 27.66
C ALA A 157 -11.07 4.87 28.46
N ARG A 158 -11.61 3.77 29.03
CA ARG A 158 -10.80 2.76 29.72
C ARG A 158 -9.78 2.09 28.80
N SER A 159 -10.12 1.89 27.53
CA SER A 159 -9.20 1.32 26.53
C SER A 159 -7.98 2.22 26.35
N VAL A 160 -8.17 3.51 26.06
CA VAL A 160 -7.05 4.45 25.86
C VAL A 160 -6.26 4.71 27.14
N LEU A 161 -6.92 4.79 28.30
CA LEU A 161 -6.23 4.94 29.59
C LEU A 161 -5.37 3.70 29.94
N ALA A 162 -5.71 2.51 29.46
CA ALA A 162 -4.92 1.30 29.64
C ALA A 162 -3.62 1.26 28.81
N HIS A 163 -3.40 2.23 27.90
CA HIS A 163 -2.13 2.38 27.18
C HIS A 163 -1.06 3.16 27.96
N LEU A 164 -1.42 3.77 29.09
CA LEU A 164 -0.53 4.57 29.95
C LEU A 164 -0.04 3.75 31.14
N ASP A 165 1.21 3.95 31.55
CA ASP A 165 1.66 3.43 32.84
C ASP A 165 1.18 4.29 34.02
N GLY A 166 1.40 3.83 35.25
CA GLY A 166 0.93 4.51 36.46
C GLY A 166 1.57 5.90 36.71
N ALA A 167 2.80 6.13 36.24
CA ALA A 167 3.45 7.44 36.31
C ALA A 167 2.94 8.38 35.21
N GLU A 168 2.66 7.84 34.01
CA GLU A 168 2.07 8.60 32.90
C GLU A 168 0.63 9.02 33.20
N LEU A 169 -0.17 8.14 33.79
CA LEU A 169 -1.52 8.47 34.26
C LEU A 169 -1.49 9.51 35.38
N ALA A 170 -0.55 9.41 36.34
CA ALA A 170 -0.36 10.42 37.37
C ALA A 170 0.09 11.78 36.79
N HIS A 171 0.95 11.78 35.78
CA HIS A 171 1.35 13.00 35.07
C HIS A 171 0.17 13.63 34.32
N LEU A 172 -0.63 12.83 33.60
CA LEU A 172 -1.84 13.28 32.91
C LEU A 172 -2.83 13.93 33.88
N LYS A 173 -3.08 13.31 35.04
CA LYS A 173 -3.90 13.87 36.12
C LYS A 173 -3.37 15.21 36.63
N SER A 174 -2.08 15.31 36.92
CA SER A 174 -1.44 16.56 37.34
C SER A 174 -1.56 17.67 36.27
N ARG A 175 -1.46 17.32 34.98
CA ARG A 175 -1.70 18.25 33.86
C ARG A 175 -3.18 18.70 33.80
N GLN A 176 -4.13 17.81 34.10
CA GLN A 176 -5.55 18.16 34.16
C GLN A 176 -5.88 19.09 35.36
N ALA A 177 -5.27 18.86 36.53
CA ALA A 177 -5.38 19.75 37.68
C ALA A 177 -4.81 21.15 37.39
N ALA A 178 -3.66 21.22 36.69
CA ALA A 178 -3.11 22.49 36.21
C ALA A 178 -4.03 23.19 35.19
N ARG A 179 -4.70 22.44 34.30
CA ARG A 179 -5.67 22.98 33.34
C ARG A 179 -6.90 23.55 34.06
N LEU A 180 -7.48 22.82 35.01
CA LEU A 180 -8.56 23.30 35.90
C LEU A 180 -8.19 24.63 36.56
N ARG A 181 -7.00 24.72 37.14
CA ARG A 181 -6.51 25.95 37.77
C ARG A 181 -6.41 27.11 36.77
N SER A 182 -5.92 26.86 35.55
CA SER A 182 -5.81 27.91 34.52
C SER A 182 -7.16 28.46 34.05
N LEU A 183 -8.22 27.64 34.02
CA LEU A 183 -9.56 28.12 33.65
C LEU A 183 -10.15 29.13 34.67
N LEU A 184 -9.60 29.19 35.88
CA LEU A 184 -9.96 30.14 36.93
C LEU A 184 -9.06 31.39 36.96
N ASP A 185 -8.03 31.47 36.13
CA ASP A 185 -7.12 32.63 36.07
C ASP A 185 -7.83 33.83 35.41
N PRO A 186 -7.96 35.00 36.06
CA PRO A 186 -8.61 36.16 35.44
C PRO A 186 -7.86 36.69 34.21
N GLU A 187 -6.54 36.50 34.12
CA GLU A 187 -5.71 37.03 33.03
C GLU A 187 -5.62 36.07 31.82
N LEU A 188 -6.20 34.86 31.91
CA LEU A 188 -6.25 33.92 30.78
C LEU A 188 -7.11 34.50 29.63
N ALA A 189 -6.44 34.87 28.54
CA ALA A 189 -7.07 35.36 27.32
C ALA A 189 -7.77 34.24 26.52
N ASP A 190 -8.85 34.61 25.83
CA ASP A 190 -9.63 33.70 24.98
C ASP A 190 -8.78 33.06 23.85
N ASP A 191 -7.84 33.82 23.26
CA ASP A 191 -6.94 33.35 22.20
C ASP A 191 -5.89 32.34 22.70
N ASP A 192 -5.30 32.56 23.88
CA ASP A 192 -4.34 31.64 24.51
C ASP A 192 -5.03 30.34 24.93
N LEU A 193 -6.26 30.44 25.43
CA LEU A 193 -7.12 29.29 25.71
C LEU A 193 -7.39 28.50 24.42
N LEU A 194 -7.87 29.15 23.36
CA LEU A 194 -8.18 28.51 22.08
C LEU A 194 -6.95 27.84 21.46
N GLY A 195 -5.81 28.54 21.40
CA GLY A 195 -4.56 28.01 20.85
C GLY A 195 -4.00 26.83 21.63
N SER A 196 -4.05 26.87 22.97
CA SER A 196 -3.65 25.73 23.80
C SER A 196 -4.61 24.54 23.68
N SER A 197 -5.90 24.77 23.44
CA SER A 197 -6.90 23.72 23.20
C SER A 197 -6.74 23.03 21.83
N ILE A 198 -6.31 23.75 20.78
CA ILE A 198 -5.96 23.14 19.48
C ILE A 198 -4.85 22.10 19.66
N ALA A 199 -3.81 22.43 20.45
CA ALA A 199 -2.75 21.49 20.78
C ALA A 199 -3.24 20.28 21.60
N VAL A 200 -4.23 20.46 22.49
CA VAL A 200 -4.89 19.34 23.20
C VAL A 200 -5.67 18.45 22.22
N GLY A 201 -6.39 19.03 21.25
CA GLY A 201 -7.05 18.30 20.17
C GLY A 201 -6.06 17.46 19.34
N HIS A 202 -4.91 18.02 18.97
CA HIS A 202 -3.83 17.29 18.29
C HIS A 202 -3.34 16.10 19.10
N ILE A 203 -3.10 16.28 20.41
CA ILE A 203 -2.64 15.19 21.28
C ILE A 203 -3.70 14.10 21.37
N HIS A 204 -4.96 14.46 21.60
CA HIS A 204 -6.06 13.50 21.76
C HIS A 204 -6.33 12.67 20.49
N ALA A 205 -6.33 13.29 19.31
CA ALA A 205 -6.38 12.57 18.03
C ALA A 205 -5.17 11.65 17.80
N LYS A 206 -3.99 12.01 18.33
CA LYS A 206 -2.76 11.19 18.25
C LYS A 206 -2.67 10.07 19.29
N VAL A 207 -3.55 10.04 20.31
CA VAL A 207 -3.62 8.94 21.28
C VAL A 207 -4.88 8.07 21.19
N GLY A 208 -5.73 8.32 20.19
CA GLY A 208 -6.92 7.51 19.94
C GLY A 208 -8.16 7.89 20.76
N VAL A 209 -8.20 9.11 21.32
CA VAL A 209 -9.44 9.67 21.88
C VAL A 209 -10.33 10.08 20.71
N GLU A 210 -11.63 9.76 20.78
CA GLU A 210 -12.62 10.17 19.79
C GLU A 210 -13.27 11.51 20.16
N THR A 211 -13.70 12.29 19.17
CA THR A 211 -14.38 13.59 19.34
C THR A 211 -15.60 13.51 20.26
N ASP A 212 -16.38 12.45 20.09
CA ASP A 212 -17.65 12.26 20.80
C ASP A 212 -17.41 11.93 22.28
N TRP A 213 -16.35 11.18 22.59
CA TRP A 213 -15.88 11.01 23.97
C TRP A 213 -15.36 12.35 24.49
N TYR A 214 -14.49 13.08 23.77
CA TYR A 214 -13.97 14.35 24.27
C TYR A 214 -15.10 15.35 24.62
N ALA A 215 -16.15 15.44 23.78
CA ALA A 215 -17.34 16.23 24.07
C ALA A 215 -18.10 15.73 25.33
N ARG A 216 -18.30 14.41 25.50
CA ARG A 216 -18.85 13.83 26.76
C ARG A 216 -17.97 14.17 27.97
N ALA A 217 -16.66 14.11 27.83
CA ALA A 217 -15.71 14.37 28.91
C ALA A 217 -15.76 15.83 29.38
N VAL A 218 -15.91 16.80 28.46
CA VAL A 218 -16.12 18.22 28.81
C VAL A 218 -17.40 18.42 29.63
N LEU A 219 -18.47 17.66 29.38
CA LEU A 219 -19.71 17.73 30.18
C LEU A 219 -19.54 17.16 31.59
N VAL A 220 -18.87 16.01 31.74
CA VAL A 220 -18.54 15.44 33.06
C VAL A 220 -17.63 16.38 33.85
N TYR A 221 -16.60 16.91 33.19
CA TYR A 221 -15.68 17.89 33.72
C TYR A 221 -16.38 19.18 34.15
N GLN A 222 -17.36 19.66 33.37
CA GLN A 222 -18.20 20.79 33.77
C GLN A 222 -18.98 20.46 35.05
N GLN A 223 -19.68 19.31 35.12
CA GLN A 223 -20.49 18.96 36.29
C GLN A 223 -19.64 18.88 37.57
N VAL A 224 -18.50 18.18 37.51
CA VAL A 224 -17.55 18.06 38.64
C VAL A 224 -17.04 19.44 39.09
N LEU A 225 -16.74 20.33 38.14
CA LEU A 225 -16.32 21.71 38.44
C LEU A 225 -17.46 22.55 39.02
N ASP A 226 -18.69 22.42 38.52
CA ASP A 226 -19.88 23.13 38.98
C ASP A 226 -20.28 22.73 40.42
N GLU A 227 -20.18 21.45 40.76
CA GLU A 227 -20.36 20.94 42.11
C GLU A 227 -19.30 21.51 43.08
N ALA A 228 -18.01 21.44 42.70
CA ALA A 228 -16.91 21.94 43.52
C ALA A 228 -16.96 23.47 43.72
N ILE A 229 -17.32 24.23 42.68
CA ILE A 229 -17.49 25.68 42.74
C ILE A 229 -18.66 26.07 43.63
N THR A 230 -19.79 25.35 43.56
CA THR A 230 -20.95 25.64 44.43
C THR A 230 -20.54 25.46 45.90
N ALA A 231 -19.91 24.34 46.24
CA ALA A 231 -19.42 24.07 47.59
C ALA A 231 -18.36 25.07 48.09
N ALA A 232 -17.49 25.58 47.20
CA ALA A 232 -16.48 26.57 47.57
C ALA A 232 -17.05 28.00 47.70
N LEU A 233 -18.08 28.36 46.94
CA LEU A 233 -18.67 29.71 46.97
C LEU A 233 -19.57 29.95 48.19
N ASP A 234 -20.23 28.91 48.71
CA ASP A 234 -20.97 28.95 49.98
C ASP A 234 -20.07 29.40 51.16
N GLU A 235 -18.75 29.23 51.05
CA GLU A 235 -17.76 29.65 52.06
C GLU A 235 -17.28 31.12 51.91
N ILE A 236 -17.40 31.74 50.71
CA ILE A 236 -16.64 32.98 50.38
C ILE A 236 -17.39 34.09 49.61
N ALA A 237 -18.62 33.86 49.10
CA ALA A 237 -19.24 34.76 48.14
C ALA A 237 -20.76 34.98 48.36
N PRO A 238 -21.33 36.13 47.93
CA PRO A 238 -22.78 36.32 47.94
C PRO A 238 -23.46 35.49 46.82
N PRO A 239 -24.73 35.06 47.00
CA PRO A 239 -25.39 34.10 46.08
C PRO A 239 -25.49 34.54 44.61
N ASN A 240 -25.43 35.85 44.33
CA ASN A 240 -25.47 36.40 42.98
C ASN A 240 -24.13 36.29 42.22
N ALA A 241 -23.03 35.92 42.88
CA ALA A 241 -21.73 35.76 42.23
C ALA A 241 -21.61 34.47 41.40
N LEU A 242 -22.32 33.41 41.80
CA LEU A 242 -22.30 32.09 41.18
C LEU A 242 -22.69 32.11 39.69
N SER A 243 -23.66 32.96 39.29
CA SER A 243 -24.10 33.08 37.90
C SER A 243 -23.04 33.71 36.99
N GLY A 244 -22.32 34.73 37.47
CA GLY A 244 -21.21 35.34 36.74
C GLY A 244 -20.05 34.36 36.54
N ILE A 245 -19.67 33.64 37.60
CA ILE A 245 -18.60 32.62 37.56
C ILE A 245 -18.96 31.49 36.59
N ARG A 246 -20.21 30.99 36.64
CA ARG A 246 -20.74 30.02 35.66
C ARG A 246 -20.72 30.56 34.23
N SER A 247 -21.01 31.84 34.02
CA SER A 247 -20.98 32.45 32.68
C SER A 247 -19.56 32.53 32.11
N VAL A 248 -18.57 32.93 32.92
CA VAL A 248 -17.15 32.98 32.51
C VAL A 248 -16.60 31.58 32.23
N LEU A 249 -16.87 30.62 33.11
CA LEU A 249 -16.39 29.25 32.93
C LEU A 249 -17.11 28.51 31.81
N GLY A 250 -18.42 28.69 31.64
CA GLY A 250 -19.16 28.15 30.50
C GLY A 250 -18.61 28.64 29.16
N HIS A 251 -18.32 29.94 29.06
CA HIS A 251 -17.64 30.53 27.88
C HIS A 251 -16.27 29.89 27.64
N ARG A 252 -15.44 29.76 28.69
CA ARG A 252 -14.11 29.14 28.60
C ARG A 252 -14.16 27.64 28.24
N LEU A 253 -15.14 26.89 28.75
CA LEU A 253 -15.35 25.48 28.40
C LEU A 253 -15.81 25.30 26.94
N VAL A 254 -16.63 26.23 26.42
CA VAL A 254 -17.01 26.25 25.00
C VAL A 254 -15.80 26.58 24.11
N LEU A 255 -14.94 27.53 24.50
CA LEU A 255 -13.69 27.80 23.79
C LEU A 255 -12.71 26.62 23.83
N ASP A 256 -12.63 25.91 24.97
CA ASP A 256 -11.77 24.73 25.09
C ASP A 256 -12.22 23.60 24.16
N LEU A 257 -13.53 23.31 24.15
CA LEU A 257 -14.13 22.35 23.22
C LEU A 257 -13.96 22.78 21.76
N GLN A 258 -14.18 24.07 21.45
CA GLN A 258 -14.00 24.61 20.09
C GLN A 258 -12.55 24.44 19.60
N GLY A 259 -11.57 24.80 20.43
CA GLY A 259 -10.16 24.66 20.08
C GLY A 259 -9.76 23.19 19.89
N ALA A 260 -10.19 22.29 20.78
CA ALA A 260 -9.92 20.87 20.62
C ALA A 260 -10.52 20.30 19.31
N LEU A 261 -11.76 20.66 18.96
CA LEU A 261 -12.41 20.26 17.71
C LEU A 261 -11.72 20.82 16.46
N LEU A 262 -11.17 22.04 16.53
CA LEU A 262 -10.29 22.58 15.48
C LEU A 262 -9.02 21.75 15.33
N GLY A 263 -8.43 21.29 16.45
CA GLY A 263 -7.29 20.38 16.42
C GLY A 263 -7.58 19.02 15.76
N TYR A 264 -8.70 18.37 16.10
CA TYR A 264 -9.13 17.15 15.38
C TYR A 264 -9.24 17.38 13.87
N ARG A 265 -9.89 18.49 13.47
CA ARG A 265 -10.03 18.90 12.07
C ARG A 265 -8.68 19.14 11.37
N GLU A 266 -7.68 19.65 12.06
CA GLU A 266 -6.33 19.84 11.49
C GLU A 266 -5.62 18.50 11.24
N VAL A 267 -5.80 17.51 12.14
CA VAL A 267 -5.30 16.13 11.96
C VAL A 267 -6.05 15.40 10.84
N ASP A 268 -7.35 15.60 10.67
CA ASP A 268 -8.09 15.09 9.50
C ASP A 268 -7.63 15.75 8.18
N ALA A 269 -7.36 17.05 8.21
CA ALA A 269 -6.83 17.77 7.05
C ALA A 269 -5.39 17.36 6.70
N GLU A 270 -4.57 16.97 7.69
CA GLU A 270 -3.25 16.34 7.48
C GLU A 270 -3.40 14.99 6.75
N GLN A 271 -4.19 14.08 7.30
CA GLN A 271 -4.42 12.74 6.74
C GLN A 271 -4.99 12.82 5.31
N ALA A 272 -5.88 13.78 5.04
CA ALA A 272 -6.41 14.02 3.69
C ALA A 272 -5.34 14.43 2.67
N ARG A 273 -4.40 15.32 3.04
CA ARG A 273 -3.27 15.72 2.16
C ARG A 273 -2.35 14.53 1.87
N VAL A 274 -2.03 13.74 2.90
CA VAL A 274 -1.19 12.54 2.74
C VAL A 274 -1.88 11.51 1.84
N LEU A 275 -3.19 11.32 1.98
CA LEU A 275 -3.96 10.43 1.11
C LEU A 275 -4.03 10.95 -0.34
N GLU A 276 -4.20 12.25 -0.57
CA GLU A 276 -4.15 12.85 -1.91
C GLU A 276 -2.78 12.59 -2.56
N ARG A 277 -1.69 12.87 -1.84
CA ARG A 277 -0.31 12.68 -2.29
C ARG A 277 0.01 11.21 -2.56
N ALA A 278 -0.46 10.31 -1.70
CA ALA A 278 -0.38 8.86 -1.90
C ALA A 278 -1.14 8.40 -3.16
N ASN A 279 -2.33 8.94 -3.44
CA ASN A 279 -3.09 8.63 -4.66
C ASN A 279 -2.37 9.11 -5.94
N VAL A 280 -1.67 10.25 -5.88
CA VAL A 280 -0.82 10.72 -6.99
C VAL A 280 0.32 9.73 -7.25
N VAL A 281 1.04 9.29 -6.20
CA VAL A 281 2.09 8.25 -6.31
C VAL A 281 1.52 6.93 -6.84
N ALA A 282 0.42 6.45 -6.26
CA ALA A 282 -0.28 5.22 -6.66
C ALA A 282 -0.65 5.22 -8.15
N THR A 283 -1.01 6.38 -8.71
CA THR A 283 -1.33 6.55 -10.12
C THR A 283 -0.07 6.63 -11.01
N GLN A 284 0.94 7.38 -10.57
CA GLN A 284 2.10 7.75 -11.41
C GLN A 284 3.25 6.73 -11.38
N ALA A 285 3.39 5.92 -10.32
CA ALA A 285 4.52 5.00 -10.16
C ALA A 285 4.74 4.08 -11.38
N GLU A 286 6.02 3.88 -11.73
CA GLU A 286 6.44 3.02 -12.85
C GLU A 286 6.88 1.63 -12.39
N THR A 287 7.55 1.53 -11.24
CA THR A 287 7.94 0.29 -10.55
C THR A 287 7.30 0.17 -9.17
N VAL A 288 7.41 -1.01 -8.55
CA VAL A 288 6.99 -1.22 -7.14
C VAL A 288 7.90 -0.46 -6.16
N ALA A 289 9.19 -0.28 -6.48
CA ALA A 289 10.11 0.49 -5.65
C ALA A 289 9.69 1.97 -5.59
N ASP A 290 9.31 2.57 -6.72
CA ASP A 290 8.80 3.96 -6.76
C ASP A 290 7.52 4.12 -5.95
N LEU A 291 6.61 3.14 -6.06
CA LEU A 291 5.36 3.10 -5.29
C LEU A 291 5.66 3.02 -3.79
N ALA A 292 6.44 2.02 -3.37
CA ALA A 292 6.80 1.82 -1.97
C ALA A 292 7.51 3.06 -1.39
N ARG A 293 8.48 3.62 -2.12
CA ARG A 293 9.21 4.84 -1.75
C ARG A 293 8.27 6.02 -1.59
N GLY A 294 7.52 6.40 -2.61
CA GLY A 294 6.64 7.57 -2.56
C GLY A 294 5.47 7.45 -1.58
N ILE A 295 4.97 6.25 -1.30
CA ILE A 295 3.93 6.00 -0.28
C ILE A 295 4.49 6.15 1.13
N LEU A 296 5.68 5.61 1.39
CA LEU A 296 6.39 5.81 2.66
C LEU A 296 6.79 7.27 2.87
N ASP A 297 7.26 7.95 1.83
CA ASP A 297 7.66 9.35 1.91
C ASP A 297 6.46 10.27 2.18
N ALA A 298 5.28 9.98 1.60
CA ALA A 298 4.04 10.67 1.93
C ALA A 298 3.57 10.36 3.37
N LEU A 299 3.68 9.10 3.83
CA LEU A 299 3.38 8.73 5.21
C LEU A 299 4.28 9.44 6.23
N ALA A 300 5.54 9.69 5.90
CA ALA A 300 6.48 10.43 6.75
C ALA A 300 6.12 11.91 6.95
N GLU A 301 5.14 12.44 6.21
CA GLU A 301 4.59 13.79 6.42
C GLU A 301 3.57 13.85 7.58
N LEU A 302 3.18 12.70 8.18
CA LEU A 302 2.26 12.61 9.33
C LEU A 302 2.95 12.91 10.67
N ASP A 303 2.48 13.93 11.39
CA ASP A 303 2.98 14.28 12.72
C ASP A 303 2.64 13.18 13.75
N GLY A 304 3.68 12.57 14.30
CA GLY A 304 3.63 11.52 15.31
C GLY A 304 4.01 10.13 14.80
N LEU A 305 4.08 9.93 13.48
CA LEU A 305 4.74 8.76 12.91
C LEU A 305 6.24 8.80 13.25
N ALA A 306 6.83 7.64 13.57
CA ALA A 306 8.24 7.48 13.88
C ALA A 306 9.00 6.95 12.66
N ASP A 307 8.61 5.75 12.23
CA ASP A 307 9.24 5.00 11.15
C ASP A 307 8.17 4.21 10.38
N ALA A 308 8.39 3.99 9.09
CA ALA A 308 7.53 3.14 8.26
C ALA A 308 8.34 2.32 7.26
N PHE A 309 7.92 1.09 7.04
CA PHE A 309 8.63 0.08 6.25
C PHE A 309 7.68 -0.59 5.27
N PHE A 310 8.13 -0.81 4.04
CA PHE A 310 7.50 -1.69 3.06
C PHE A 310 8.33 -2.97 2.96
N GLY A 311 7.69 -4.12 3.08
CA GLY A 311 8.39 -5.41 3.03
C GLY A 311 7.53 -6.58 2.57
N ARG A 312 8.22 -7.68 2.26
CA ARG A 312 7.65 -8.96 1.83
C ARG A 312 8.31 -10.11 2.59
N PRO A 313 7.60 -11.19 2.92
CA PRO A 313 8.26 -12.39 3.42
C PRO A 313 9.07 -13.07 2.32
N ASP A 314 10.24 -13.60 2.67
CA ASP A 314 10.98 -14.55 1.86
C ASP A 314 10.34 -15.96 1.88
N GLY A 315 10.95 -16.91 1.16
CA GLY A 315 10.51 -18.31 1.12
C GLY A 315 10.60 -19.06 2.46
N HIS A 316 11.15 -18.46 3.52
CA HIS A 316 11.14 -18.97 4.88
C HIS A 316 10.15 -18.21 5.79
N GLY A 317 9.36 -17.29 5.24
CA GLY A 317 8.38 -16.49 5.97
C GLY A 317 8.98 -15.34 6.77
N ARG A 318 10.23 -14.94 6.53
CA ARG A 318 10.89 -13.82 7.23
C ARG A 318 10.72 -12.53 6.42
N PHE A 319 10.27 -11.45 7.05
CA PHE A 319 10.06 -10.17 6.37
C PHE A 319 11.38 -9.52 5.97
N GLN A 320 11.57 -9.40 4.65
CA GLN A 320 12.60 -8.61 4.01
C GLN A 320 12.01 -7.22 3.73
N PHE A 321 12.63 -6.17 4.26
CA PHE A 321 12.17 -4.79 4.09
C PHE A 321 12.91 -4.14 2.91
N GLU A 322 12.19 -3.89 1.83
CA GLU A 322 12.73 -3.35 0.57
C GLU A 322 12.95 -1.83 0.68
N VAL A 323 12.10 -1.13 1.44
CA VAL A 323 12.07 0.33 1.53
C VAL A 323 11.67 0.77 2.95
N ALA A 324 12.28 1.84 3.46
CA ALA A 324 11.97 2.40 4.79
C ALA A 324 12.07 3.94 4.84
N VAL A 325 11.37 4.57 5.78
CA VAL A 325 11.51 5.97 6.23
C VAL A 325 11.58 6.03 7.76
N GLY A 326 12.20 7.09 8.27
CA GLY A 326 12.25 7.44 9.69
C GLY A 326 13.68 7.49 10.22
N PRO A 327 13.91 8.04 11.43
CA PRO A 327 15.24 8.19 11.99
C PRO A 327 15.78 6.89 12.65
N GLY A 328 14.94 5.88 12.87
CA GLY A 328 15.35 4.54 13.26
C GLY A 328 15.60 3.61 12.07
N ALA A 329 14.93 3.86 10.93
CA ALA A 329 14.92 3.01 9.74
C ALA A 329 16.29 2.51 9.26
N GLU A 330 17.27 3.39 9.03
CA GLU A 330 18.60 2.97 8.54
C GLU A 330 19.32 2.05 9.52
N SER A 331 19.25 2.35 10.83
CA SER A 331 19.83 1.47 11.85
C SER A 331 19.08 0.15 11.93
N PHE A 332 17.74 0.16 11.92
CA PHE A 332 16.95 -1.07 11.97
C PHE A 332 17.27 -1.99 10.79
N LEU A 333 17.36 -1.45 9.56
CA LEU A 333 17.76 -2.22 8.39
C LEU A 333 19.20 -2.76 8.51
N SER A 334 20.14 -1.96 9.01
CA SER A 334 21.51 -2.42 9.32
C SER A 334 21.51 -3.58 10.32
N ASP A 335 20.79 -3.43 11.42
CA ASP A 335 20.79 -4.39 12.52
C ASP A 335 20.09 -5.71 12.10
N VAL A 336 19.03 -5.63 11.28
CA VAL A 336 18.39 -6.79 10.62
C VAL A 336 19.35 -7.48 9.65
N ALA A 337 20.03 -6.72 8.77
CA ALA A 337 20.97 -7.28 7.79
C ALA A 337 22.20 -7.93 8.44
N ARG A 338 22.56 -7.49 9.65
CA ARG A 338 23.62 -8.08 10.48
C ARG A 338 23.15 -9.25 11.35
N THR A 339 21.85 -9.54 11.39
CA THR A 339 21.20 -10.50 12.31
C THR A 339 21.41 -10.19 13.80
N ASP A 340 21.63 -8.92 14.15
CA ASP A 340 21.75 -8.45 15.54
C ASP A 340 20.39 -8.29 16.24
N VAL A 341 19.28 -8.54 15.53
CA VAL A 341 17.89 -8.46 16.03
C VAL A 341 17.06 -9.65 15.58
N GLU A 342 16.07 -10.01 16.40
CA GLU A 342 15.11 -11.08 16.08
C GLU A 342 14.32 -10.76 14.79
N PRO A 343 14.26 -11.68 13.81
CA PRO A 343 13.56 -11.43 12.55
C PRO A 343 12.05 -11.35 12.76
N ILE A 344 11.37 -10.47 12.03
CA ILE A 344 9.90 -10.45 11.99
C ILE A 344 9.44 -11.55 11.02
N THR A 345 8.56 -12.46 11.44
CA THR A 345 8.12 -13.61 10.63
C THR A 345 6.61 -13.70 10.44
N THR A 346 6.17 -14.52 9.49
CA THR A 346 4.75 -14.88 9.29
C THR A 346 4.31 -16.07 10.14
N SER A 347 5.19 -16.62 11.00
CA SER A 347 4.98 -17.87 11.73
C SER A 347 3.80 -17.80 12.71
N ALA A 348 2.92 -18.80 12.65
CA ALA A 348 1.79 -18.90 13.58
C ALA A 348 2.20 -19.37 15.00
N VAL A 349 3.42 -19.88 15.19
CA VAL A 349 3.85 -20.52 16.45
C VAL A 349 5.08 -19.88 17.11
N GLU A 350 5.91 -19.17 16.36
CA GLU A 350 7.08 -18.47 16.93
C GLU A 350 6.65 -17.12 17.54
N PRO A 351 7.28 -16.64 18.63
CA PRO A 351 7.05 -15.29 19.18
C PRO A 351 7.27 -14.19 18.13
N THR A 352 8.29 -14.36 17.28
CA THR A 352 8.65 -13.51 16.14
C THR A 352 7.59 -13.39 15.06
N GLY A 353 6.56 -14.26 15.08
CA GLY A 353 5.39 -14.18 14.21
C GLY A 353 4.09 -13.81 14.94
N GLN A 354 4.10 -13.53 16.25
CA GLN A 354 2.90 -13.11 17.00
C GLN A 354 2.65 -11.59 16.96
N GLY A 355 3.66 -10.78 16.64
CA GLY A 355 3.52 -9.33 16.50
C GLY A 355 2.60 -8.92 15.33
N PRO A 356 2.17 -7.63 15.28
CA PRO A 356 1.18 -7.16 14.31
C PRO A 356 1.48 -7.54 12.85
N ALA A 357 2.74 -7.48 12.41
CA ALA A 357 3.15 -7.84 11.05
C ALA A 357 2.84 -9.32 10.70
N GLY A 358 3.22 -10.25 11.58
CA GLY A 358 2.96 -11.67 11.39
C GLY A 358 1.46 -12.00 11.45
N ARG A 359 0.72 -11.35 12.37
CA ARG A 359 -0.74 -11.48 12.44
C ARG A 359 -1.41 -10.96 11.16
N ALA A 360 -1.07 -9.76 10.70
CA ALA A 360 -1.72 -9.09 9.57
C ALA A 360 -1.57 -9.88 8.27
N TRP A 361 -0.42 -10.52 8.09
CA TRP A 361 -0.19 -11.44 6.99
C TRP A 361 -1.14 -12.65 7.02
N ARG A 362 -1.39 -13.23 8.20
CA ARG A 362 -2.27 -14.39 8.36
C ARG A 362 -3.76 -14.03 8.37
N SER A 363 -4.15 -12.91 8.98
CA SER A 363 -5.54 -12.46 9.09
C SER A 363 -6.03 -11.71 7.84
N ARG A 364 -5.11 -11.18 7.01
CA ARG A 364 -5.38 -10.33 5.83
C ARG A 364 -6.06 -8.99 6.17
N THR A 365 -6.29 -8.72 7.45
CA THR A 365 -6.80 -7.47 8.03
C THR A 365 -5.66 -6.61 8.57
N MET A 366 -5.91 -5.32 8.79
CA MET A 366 -4.96 -4.49 9.54
C MET A 366 -4.89 -4.97 10.98
N GLU A 367 -3.68 -5.10 11.52
CA GLU A 367 -3.43 -5.41 12.93
C GLU A 367 -2.68 -4.24 13.57
N ARG A 368 -2.88 -4.02 14.88
CA ARG A 368 -2.19 -2.96 15.62
C ARG A 368 -1.73 -3.42 17.00
N SER A 369 -0.84 -2.63 17.58
CA SER A 369 -0.35 -2.70 18.95
C SER A 369 -0.36 -1.27 19.50
N ASP A 370 -1.28 -0.98 20.40
CA ASP A 370 -1.52 0.41 20.84
C ASP A 370 -0.57 0.86 21.96
N ALA A 371 0.03 -0.09 22.68
CA ALA A 371 1.02 0.14 23.73
C ALA A 371 2.23 -0.77 23.49
N TYR A 372 3.08 -0.40 22.53
CA TYR A 372 4.11 -1.26 21.93
C TYR A 372 5.12 -1.85 22.91
N LEU A 373 5.37 -1.19 24.04
CA LEU A 373 6.29 -1.64 25.11
C LEU A 373 5.60 -2.45 26.23
N SER A 374 4.27 -2.54 26.19
CA SER A 374 3.44 -3.28 27.17
C SER A 374 2.76 -4.50 26.54
N ASP A 375 2.62 -4.53 25.21
CA ASP A 375 2.09 -5.64 24.44
C ASP A 375 3.05 -6.86 24.48
N PRO A 376 2.60 -8.04 24.94
CA PRO A 376 3.45 -9.24 24.97
C PRO A 376 3.75 -9.80 23.58
N THR A 377 2.98 -9.44 22.55
CA THR A 377 3.18 -9.90 21.16
C THR A 377 4.30 -9.15 20.44
N THR A 378 4.76 -8.02 20.97
CA THR A 378 5.88 -7.22 20.47
C THR A 378 7.16 -7.41 21.31
N ALA A 379 7.11 -8.25 22.35
CA ALA A 379 8.20 -8.47 23.30
C ALA A 379 9.60 -8.74 22.68
N PRO A 380 9.75 -9.50 21.56
CA PRO A 380 11.07 -9.70 20.93
C PRO A 380 11.76 -8.41 20.44
N TRP A 381 11.04 -7.29 20.33
CA TRP A 381 11.53 -6.03 19.79
C TRP A 381 11.37 -4.84 20.75
N HIS A 382 11.03 -5.06 22.02
CA HIS A 382 10.85 -3.98 23.00
C HIS A 382 12.09 -3.09 23.17
N ASP A 383 13.29 -3.65 23.03
CA ASP A 383 14.54 -2.87 23.12
C ASP A 383 14.71 -1.92 21.93
N LEU A 384 14.28 -2.33 20.73
CA LEU A 384 14.21 -1.46 19.55
C LEU A 384 13.13 -0.39 19.74
N GLY A 385 11.98 -0.76 20.29
CA GLY A 385 10.91 0.17 20.64
C GLY A 385 11.37 1.27 21.60
N ARG A 386 12.17 0.94 22.62
CA ARG A 386 12.78 1.95 23.51
C ARG A 386 13.83 2.79 22.78
N ARG A 387 14.68 2.18 21.95
CA ARG A 387 15.75 2.86 21.20
C ARG A 387 15.25 3.87 20.17
N PHE A 388 14.15 3.57 19.47
CA PHE A 388 13.57 4.41 18.43
C PHE A 388 12.30 5.16 18.88
N ASN A 389 11.91 5.03 20.16
CA ASN A 389 10.69 5.60 20.74
C ASN A 389 9.40 5.19 20.00
N TRP A 390 9.26 3.89 19.71
CA TRP A 390 8.02 3.31 19.20
C TRP A 390 7.08 3.01 20.37
N ARG A 391 5.94 3.69 20.39
CA ARG A 391 4.90 3.58 21.43
C ARG A 391 3.62 2.90 20.96
N SER A 392 3.35 2.91 19.67
CA SER A 392 2.37 2.06 19.02
C SER A 392 2.85 1.64 17.63
N SER A 393 2.23 0.59 17.07
CA SER A 393 2.48 0.15 15.70
C SER A 393 1.21 -0.37 15.01
N ALA A 394 1.19 -0.29 13.68
CA ALA A 394 0.16 -0.89 12.84
C ALA A 394 0.80 -1.62 11.66
N ALA A 395 0.19 -2.72 11.25
CA ALA A 395 0.62 -3.54 10.12
C ALA A 395 -0.55 -3.65 9.13
N VAL A 396 -0.36 -3.11 7.93
CA VAL A 396 -1.37 -3.04 6.88
C VAL A 396 -0.97 -4.00 5.75
N PRO A 397 -1.67 -5.14 5.58
CA PRO A 397 -1.37 -6.07 4.49
C PRO A 397 -1.91 -5.53 3.18
N LEU A 398 -1.14 -5.74 2.11
CA LEU A 398 -1.48 -5.34 0.75
C LEU A 398 -1.74 -6.61 -0.06
N LEU A 399 -3.00 -6.83 -0.44
CA LEU A 399 -3.47 -8.03 -1.15
C LEU A 399 -3.43 -7.87 -2.68
N ASP A 400 -3.41 -8.99 -3.38
CA ASP A 400 -3.76 -9.04 -4.81
C ASP A 400 -5.27 -9.25 -5.05
N LEU A 401 -5.65 -9.32 -6.33
CA LEU A 401 -7.04 -9.56 -6.77
C LEU A 401 -7.65 -10.91 -6.34
N SER A 402 -6.84 -11.88 -5.88
CA SER A 402 -7.32 -13.14 -5.29
C SER A 402 -7.57 -13.03 -3.78
N GLY A 403 -7.17 -11.91 -3.17
CA GLY A 403 -7.24 -11.68 -1.73
C GLY A 403 -6.03 -12.22 -0.96
N GLU A 404 -4.95 -12.63 -1.63
CA GLU A 404 -3.74 -13.11 -0.95
C GLU A 404 -2.70 -11.99 -0.74
N PRO A 405 -2.02 -11.95 0.41
CA PRO A 405 -1.08 -10.89 0.74
C PRO A 405 0.19 -10.97 -0.11
N ARG A 406 0.61 -9.82 -0.65
CA ARG A 406 1.80 -9.66 -1.51
C ARG A 406 2.88 -8.78 -0.91
N ALA A 407 2.51 -7.87 -0.02
CA ALA A 407 3.42 -7.00 0.72
C ALA A 407 2.74 -6.52 2.01
N LEU A 408 3.53 -5.87 2.86
CA LEU A 408 3.10 -5.32 4.15
C LEU A 408 3.66 -3.91 4.31
N LEU A 409 2.82 -2.98 4.77
CA LEU A 409 3.28 -1.72 5.37
C LEU A 409 3.34 -1.92 6.89
N SER A 410 4.52 -1.82 7.48
CA SER A 410 4.73 -1.78 8.94
C SER A 410 4.97 -0.35 9.37
N LEU A 411 4.09 0.19 10.22
CA LEU A 411 4.07 1.58 10.66
C LEU A 411 4.31 1.64 12.17
N TYR A 412 5.14 2.57 12.63
CA TYR A 412 5.47 2.78 14.04
C TYR A 412 5.30 4.25 14.41
N ALA A 413 4.76 4.55 15.58
CA ALA A 413 4.45 5.92 16.01
C ALA A 413 4.95 6.21 17.42
N ARG A 414 5.22 7.49 17.70
CA ARG A 414 5.75 8.01 18.98
C ARG A 414 4.68 8.22 20.06
N TRP A 415 3.44 7.87 19.77
CA TRP A 415 2.30 8.01 20.66
C TRP A 415 1.67 6.64 20.93
N PRO A 416 1.21 6.34 22.16
CA PRO A 416 0.33 5.19 22.39
C PRO A 416 -1.00 5.42 21.65
N GLY A 417 -1.67 4.37 21.19
CA GLY A 417 -2.99 4.49 20.54
C GLY A 417 -3.06 5.28 19.21
N TYR A 418 -1.92 5.65 18.59
CA TYR A 418 -1.89 6.50 17.38
C TYR A 418 -2.70 5.94 16.20
N PHE A 419 -2.77 4.61 16.10
CA PHE A 419 -3.51 3.88 15.07
C PHE A 419 -4.90 3.42 15.52
N ALA A 420 -5.36 3.85 16.70
CA ALA A 420 -6.68 3.55 17.23
C ALA A 420 -7.77 4.52 16.74
N TYR A 421 -7.40 5.79 16.50
CA TYR A 421 -8.33 6.84 16.09
C TYR A 421 -9.12 6.46 14.82
N SER A 422 -10.44 6.61 14.85
CA SER A 422 -11.37 6.21 13.78
C SER A 422 -11.03 6.84 12.42
N GLY A 423 -10.61 8.11 12.41
CA GLY A 423 -10.09 8.80 11.22
C GLY A 423 -8.83 8.14 10.68
N ARG A 424 -7.88 7.74 11.55
CA ARG A 424 -6.61 7.09 11.18
C ARG A 424 -6.83 5.68 10.63
N VAL A 425 -7.75 4.91 11.22
CA VAL A 425 -8.18 3.59 10.71
C VAL A 425 -8.80 3.73 9.32
N SER A 426 -9.67 4.72 9.13
CA SER A 426 -10.34 4.98 7.84
C SER A 426 -9.34 5.44 6.77
N PHE A 427 -8.42 6.34 7.12
CA PHE A 427 -7.31 6.80 6.28
C PHE A 427 -6.43 5.61 5.82
N LEU A 428 -6.00 4.74 6.73
CA LEU A 428 -5.19 3.57 6.38
C LEU A 428 -5.95 2.55 5.51
N GLY A 429 -7.26 2.41 5.70
CA GLY A 429 -8.12 1.60 4.82
C GLY A 429 -8.19 2.14 3.39
N LEU A 430 -8.35 3.45 3.22
CA LEU A 430 -8.35 4.10 1.90
C LEU A 430 -6.97 4.08 1.24
N LEU A 431 -5.90 4.31 2.01
CA LEU A 431 -4.51 4.22 1.56
C LEU A 431 -4.20 2.81 1.04
N ARG A 432 -4.57 1.78 1.81
CA ARG A 432 -4.43 0.37 1.42
C ARG A 432 -5.06 0.10 0.06
N LEU A 433 -6.32 0.49 -0.14
CA LEU A 433 -7.03 0.27 -1.41
C LEU A 433 -6.33 0.94 -2.60
N ALA A 434 -5.80 2.15 -2.43
CA ALA A 434 -5.04 2.85 -3.47
C ALA A 434 -3.73 2.12 -3.81
N VAL A 435 -3.02 1.61 -2.80
CA VAL A 435 -1.76 0.87 -2.98
C VAL A 435 -1.98 -0.53 -3.56
N GLU A 436 -3.03 -1.25 -3.16
CA GLU A 436 -3.41 -2.56 -3.72
C GLU A 436 -3.77 -2.44 -5.22
N GLN A 437 -4.51 -1.39 -5.60
CA GLN A 437 -4.79 -1.08 -7.01
C GLN A 437 -3.51 -0.71 -7.78
N ALA A 438 -2.60 0.05 -7.19
CA ALA A 438 -1.33 0.41 -7.80
C ALA A 438 -0.40 -0.79 -7.99
N LEU A 439 -0.25 -1.65 -6.98
CA LEU A 439 0.49 -2.92 -7.09
C LEU A 439 -0.10 -3.79 -8.19
N THR A 440 -1.42 -3.99 -8.20
CA THR A 440 -2.12 -4.74 -9.26
C THR A 440 -1.82 -4.18 -10.65
N ARG A 441 -1.85 -2.85 -10.82
CA ARG A 441 -1.52 -2.15 -12.08
C ARG A 441 -0.06 -2.36 -12.51
N LEU A 442 0.87 -2.36 -11.56
CA LEU A 442 2.30 -2.56 -11.81
C LEU A 442 2.64 -4.02 -12.16
N GLU A 443 1.98 -4.95 -11.48
CA GLU A 443 2.18 -6.39 -11.61
C GLU A 443 1.52 -6.95 -12.88
N THR A 444 0.34 -6.46 -13.27
CA THR A 444 -0.37 -6.91 -14.48
C THR A 444 0.12 -6.26 -15.78
N ARG A 445 1.08 -5.33 -15.74
CA ARG A 445 1.66 -4.69 -16.93
C ARG A 445 2.31 -5.73 -17.87
N PRO A 446 1.97 -5.76 -19.17
CA PRO A 446 2.63 -6.63 -20.14
C PRO A 446 4.13 -6.30 -20.26
N GLY A 447 4.95 -7.13 -19.63
CA GLY A 447 6.39 -6.90 -19.42
C GLY A 447 6.82 -7.35 -18.03
N THR A 448 6.14 -6.88 -16.98
CA THR A 448 6.39 -7.26 -15.57
C THR A 448 5.69 -8.56 -15.15
N ALA A 449 4.67 -9.03 -15.86
CA ALA A 449 4.04 -10.33 -15.56
C ALA A 449 5.02 -11.52 -15.56
N SER A 450 6.12 -11.43 -16.33
CA SER A 450 7.21 -12.42 -16.32
C SER A 450 8.12 -12.31 -15.08
N ALA A 451 8.23 -11.11 -14.50
CA ALA A 451 9.03 -10.84 -13.32
C ALA A 451 8.41 -11.39 -12.02
N ILE A 452 7.09 -11.56 -11.94
CA ILE A 452 6.43 -12.10 -10.75
C ILE A 452 6.72 -13.59 -10.58
N LEU A 453 6.74 -14.34 -11.69
CA LEU A 453 7.22 -15.72 -11.71
C LEU A 453 8.73 -15.78 -11.42
N ALA A 454 9.53 -14.90 -12.02
CA ALA A 454 10.97 -14.79 -11.75
C ALA A 454 11.31 -14.52 -10.26
N PHE A 455 10.50 -13.72 -9.58
CA PHE A 455 10.77 -13.30 -8.20
C PHE A 455 10.41 -14.38 -7.18
N ALA A 456 9.36 -15.17 -7.43
CA ALA A 456 9.04 -16.35 -6.62
C ALA A 456 10.19 -17.39 -6.65
N ASP A 457 10.78 -17.62 -7.83
CA ASP A 457 11.90 -18.53 -8.04
C ASP A 457 13.29 -17.85 -7.87
N ARG A 458 13.38 -16.61 -7.34
CA ARG A 458 14.64 -15.84 -7.28
C ARG A 458 15.79 -16.66 -6.71
N ASN A 459 15.59 -17.32 -5.57
CA ASN A 459 16.64 -18.12 -4.93
C ASN A 459 17.09 -19.31 -5.79
N ALA A 460 16.19 -19.93 -6.56
CA ALA A 460 16.53 -20.99 -7.50
C ALA A 460 17.32 -20.45 -8.70
N HIS A 461 17.00 -19.26 -9.22
CA HIS A 461 17.79 -18.61 -10.28
C HIS A 461 19.19 -18.23 -9.80
N LEU A 462 19.34 -17.75 -8.56
CA LEU A 462 20.64 -17.49 -7.92
C LEU A 462 21.45 -18.79 -7.77
N GLU A 463 20.85 -19.85 -7.22
CA GLU A 463 21.51 -21.15 -7.03
C GLU A 463 21.95 -21.78 -8.36
N ARG A 464 21.15 -21.63 -9.43
CA ARG A 464 21.49 -22.01 -10.81
C ARG A 464 22.66 -21.19 -11.36
N LEU A 465 22.72 -19.87 -11.10
CA LEU A 465 23.82 -19.01 -11.51
C LEU A 465 25.13 -19.39 -10.79
N ASP A 466 25.07 -19.62 -9.48
CA ASP A 466 26.20 -20.00 -8.63
C ASP A 466 26.78 -21.38 -8.99
N ARG A 467 25.90 -22.33 -9.34
CA ARG A 467 26.28 -23.63 -9.92
C ARG A 467 26.80 -23.54 -11.37
N LYS A 468 26.91 -22.32 -11.93
CA LYS A 468 27.27 -22.06 -13.33
C LYS A 468 26.40 -22.81 -14.34
N ALA A 469 25.11 -22.99 -14.04
CA ALA A 469 24.13 -23.67 -14.91
C ALA A 469 23.73 -22.84 -16.16
N VAL A 470 24.48 -21.78 -16.46
CA VAL A 470 24.34 -20.97 -17.68
C VAL A 470 24.70 -21.80 -18.90
N VAL A 471 23.87 -21.73 -19.95
CA VAL A 471 24.11 -22.34 -21.25
C VAL A 471 23.93 -21.28 -22.33
N MET A 472 24.96 -21.02 -23.13
CA MET A 472 24.85 -20.14 -24.28
C MET A 472 24.26 -20.90 -25.49
N LEU A 473 23.13 -20.41 -26.00
CA LEU A 473 22.62 -20.79 -27.33
C LEU A 473 23.13 -19.81 -28.38
N TYR A 474 23.27 -20.24 -29.63
CA TYR A 474 23.90 -19.43 -30.68
C TYR A 474 23.01 -19.31 -31.93
N GLN A 475 22.63 -18.08 -32.27
CA GLN A 475 21.79 -17.78 -33.42
C GLN A 475 22.64 -17.20 -34.56
N PRO A 476 22.71 -17.84 -35.76
CA PRO A 476 23.49 -17.34 -36.87
C PRO A 476 22.87 -16.06 -37.48
N VAL A 477 23.67 -15.01 -37.58
CA VAL A 477 23.33 -13.74 -38.24
C VAL A 477 23.96 -13.74 -39.63
N VAL A 478 23.12 -13.81 -40.66
CA VAL A 478 23.53 -13.81 -42.08
C VAL A 478 23.27 -12.46 -42.75
N ASP A 479 24.15 -12.04 -43.65
CA ASP A 479 23.88 -10.90 -44.51
C ASP A 479 22.87 -11.29 -45.60
N LEU A 480 21.73 -10.58 -45.64
CA LEU A 480 20.60 -10.88 -46.52
C LEU A 480 20.88 -10.60 -48.02
N ARG A 481 22.05 -10.04 -48.38
CA ARG A 481 22.46 -9.74 -49.76
C ARG A 481 23.38 -10.80 -50.36
N SER A 482 24.27 -11.35 -49.54
CA SER A 482 25.30 -12.32 -49.92
C SER A 482 25.03 -13.74 -49.43
N GLY A 483 24.12 -13.91 -48.45
CA GLY A 483 23.88 -15.18 -47.76
C GLY A 483 25.00 -15.60 -46.81
N GLN A 484 26.05 -14.80 -46.67
CA GLN A 484 27.21 -15.13 -45.84
C GLN A 484 26.90 -14.99 -44.35
N LEU A 485 27.46 -15.90 -43.55
CA LEU A 485 27.43 -15.83 -42.10
C LEU A 485 28.36 -14.70 -41.63
N VAL A 486 27.81 -13.74 -40.89
CA VAL A 486 28.56 -12.59 -40.37
C VAL A 486 29.06 -12.88 -38.95
N LYS A 487 28.16 -13.34 -38.07
CA LYS A 487 28.45 -13.66 -36.67
C LYS A 487 27.37 -14.57 -36.09
N PHE A 488 27.63 -15.13 -34.91
CA PHE A 488 26.59 -15.70 -34.06
C PHE A 488 26.20 -14.72 -32.96
N GLU A 489 24.90 -14.57 -32.68
CA GLU A 489 24.43 -13.93 -31.45
C GLU A 489 24.35 -14.98 -30.34
N ALA A 490 24.99 -14.71 -29.20
CA ALA A 490 25.11 -15.59 -28.05
C ALA A 490 24.04 -15.25 -27.01
N LEU A 491 23.12 -16.19 -26.80
CA LEU A 491 21.89 -16.02 -26.06
C LEU A 491 21.89 -16.91 -24.81
N ALA A 492 22.13 -16.31 -23.64
CA ALA A 492 22.17 -17.03 -22.37
C ALA A 492 20.83 -17.69 -22.01
N ARG A 493 20.89 -18.87 -21.39
CA ARG A 493 19.78 -19.58 -20.72
C ARG A 493 20.30 -20.14 -19.40
N LEU A 494 19.43 -20.40 -18.43
CA LEU A 494 19.78 -21.28 -17.31
C LEU A 494 19.21 -22.67 -17.56
N ARG A 495 19.94 -23.72 -17.19
CA ARG A 495 19.41 -25.08 -17.16
C ARG A 495 18.48 -25.22 -15.96
N ALA A 496 17.26 -25.70 -16.19
CA ALA A 496 16.35 -26.08 -15.12
C ALA A 496 16.82 -27.37 -14.45
N ASP A 497 16.48 -27.53 -13.18
CA ASP A 497 16.79 -28.72 -12.40
C ASP A 497 16.05 -29.95 -12.96
N PRO A 498 16.65 -31.15 -12.93
CA PRO A 498 15.97 -32.36 -13.38
C PRO A 498 14.76 -32.65 -12.49
N THR A 499 13.58 -32.78 -13.08
CA THR A 499 12.33 -33.05 -12.34
C THR A 499 12.43 -34.35 -11.57
N SER A 500 12.31 -34.26 -10.24
CA SER A 500 12.23 -35.43 -9.35
C SER A 500 10.83 -36.05 -9.40
N ASP A 501 10.50 -36.66 -10.54
CA ASP A 501 9.26 -37.40 -10.72
C ASP A 501 9.18 -38.59 -9.74
N GLY A 502 8.04 -38.76 -9.07
CA GLY A 502 7.75 -39.97 -8.27
C GLY A 502 7.69 -39.80 -6.74
N GLY A 503 7.49 -38.59 -6.21
CA GLY A 503 7.12 -38.41 -4.80
C GLY A 503 5.76 -39.05 -4.49
N GLY A 504 5.77 -40.25 -3.89
CA GLY A 504 4.59 -41.10 -3.76
C GLY A 504 3.51 -40.57 -2.80
N GLY A 505 2.39 -40.07 -3.36
CA GLY A 505 1.18 -39.76 -2.59
C GLY A 505 0.51 -41.04 -2.07
N SER A 506 0.42 -41.18 -0.74
CA SER A 506 -0.17 -42.35 -0.07
C SER A 506 -1.70 -42.35 -0.13
N GLY A 507 -2.26 -42.65 -1.31
CA GLY A 507 -3.71 -42.80 -1.51
C GLY A 507 -4.24 -44.09 -0.89
N SER A 508 -5.01 -43.99 0.20
CA SER A 508 -5.70 -45.11 0.82
C SER A 508 -6.75 -45.70 -0.13
N GLY A 509 -6.58 -46.97 -0.54
CA GLY A 509 -7.46 -47.61 -1.51
C GLY A 509 -8.84 -48.00 -0.98
N SER A 510 -9.86 -47.87 -1.84
CA SER A 510 -11.18 -48.49 -1.62
C SER A 510 -11.85 -48.90 -2.94
N GLY A 511 -11.78 -50.20 -3.24
CA GLY A 511 -12.84 -51.01 -3.85
C GLY A 511 -13.54 -50.60 -5.17
N GLY A 512 -13.16 -51.28 -6.25
CA GLY A 512 -14.15 -51.99 -7.09
C GLY A 512 -14.49 -51.41 -8.48
N GLY A 513 -14.53 -52.30 -9.48
CA GLY A 513 -15.00 -51.98 -10.84
C GLY A 513 -14.38 -52.88 -11.92
N CYS A 514 -15.05 -53.98 -12.28
CA CYS A 514 -14.58 -54.89 -13.34
C CYS A 514 -15.15 -54.50 -14.72
N GLY A 515 -14.34 -54.64 -15.77
CA GLY A 515 -14.78 -54.54 -17.17
C GLY A 515 -13.57 -54.56 -18.11
N GLY A 516 -13.59 -55.39 -19.16
CA GLY A 516 -12.47 -55.52 -20.10
C GLY A 516 -12.93 -55.86 -21.51
N GLY A 517 -12.02 -55.83 -22.49
CA GLY A 517 -12.35 -56.21 -23.87
C GLY A 517 -11.28 -55.89 -24.93
N GLY A 518 -10.43 -56.87 -25.25
CA GLY A 518 -10.03 -57.27 -26.61
C GLY A 518 -9.32 -56.30 -27.59
N GLY A 519 -8.09 -56.68 -27.98
CA GLY A 519 -7.50 -56.44 -29.32
C GLY A 519 -7.07 -55.01 -29.66
N SER A 520 -6.22 -54.78 -30.66
CA SER A 520 -5.24 -55.65 -31.34
C SER A 520 -4.08 -54.77 -31.82
N GLY A 521 -2.86 -55.31 -31.89
CA GLY A 521 -1.65 -54.49 -32.04
C GLY A 521 -1.32 -54.03 -33.46
N GLU A 522 -0.52 -52.97 -33.55
CA GLU A 522 0.29 -52.64 -34.73
C GLU A 522 1.58 -51.92 -34.31
N THR A 523 2.59 -51.87 -35.18
CA THR A 523 3.96 -51.44 -34.83
C THR A 523 4.16 -49.93 -34.96
N PRO A 524 4.85 -49.27 -34.00
CA PRO A 524 5.27 -47.89 -34.18
C PRO A 524 6.44 -47.82 -35.17
N ARG A 525 6.29 -46.96 -36.19
CA ARG A 525 7.38 -46.43 -37.01
C ARG A 525 7.58 -44.95 -36.67
N ASP A 526 8.76 -44.42 -36.97
CA ASP A 526 9.17 -43.06 -36.59
C ASP A 526 8.20 -41.97 -37.08
N GLY A 527 7.85 -41.08 -36.15
CA GLY A 527 7.09 -39.86 -36.40
C GLY A 527 7.63 -38.76 -35.50
N SER A 528 8.52 -37.92 -36.03
CA SER A 528 9.13 -36.82 -35.27
C SER A 528 8.20 -35.61 -35.20
N ASP A 529 7.53 -35.42 -34.07
CA ASP A 529 6.86 -34.17 -33.72
C ASP A 529 7.41 -33.64 -32.39
N ALA A 530 7.78 -32.36 -32.38
CA ALA A 530 8.51 -31.69 -31.29
C ALA A 530 7.80 -30.41 -30.83
N GLY A 531 6.45 -30.41 -30.86
CA GLY A 531 5.63 -29.36 -30.28
C GLY A 531 5.97 -29.08 -28.81
N ALA A 532 5.97 -27.81 -28.43
CA ALA A 532 6.37 -27.36 -27.09
C ALA A 532 5.42 -27.89 -26.00
N GLY A 533 5.92 -28.83 -25.17
CA GLY A 533 5.15 -29.46 -24.10
C GLY A 533 5.81 -30.68 -23.44
N ARG A 534 7.09 -30.61 -23.07
CA ARG A 534 7.76 -31.64 -22.24
C ARG A 534 8.65 -31.03 -21.18
N ASN A 535 8.20 -31.12 -19.92
CA ASN A 535 9.12 -31.11 -18.79
C ASN A 535 9.95 -32.39 -18.85
N GLY A 536 11.26 -32.26 -18.66
CA GLY A 536 12.21 -33.37 -18.71
C GLY A 536 13.63 -32.86 -18.44
N PRO A 537 14.58 -33.74 -18.15
CA PRO A 537 15.94 -33.37 -17.78
C PRO A 537 16.63 -32.65 -18.95
N GLY A 538 16.80 -31.33 -18.84
CA GLY A 538 17.35 -30.47 -19.89
C GLY A 538 16.48 -29.28 -20.32
N ALA A 539 15.35 -29.02 -19.65
CA ALA A 539 14.57 -27.78 -19.86
C ALA A 539 15.45 -26.52 -19.66
N LEU A 540 15.18 -25.46 -20.42
CA LEU A 540 15.95 -24.21 -20.41
C LEU A 540 15.07 -23.02 -20.03
N VAL A 541 15.44 -22.36 -18.93
CA VAL A 541 14.84 -21.13 -18.39
C VAL A 541 15.20 -19.95 -19.30
N SER A 542 14.22 -19.09 -19.58
CA SER A 542 14.37 -17.96 -20.51
C SER A 542 14.94 -16.69 -19.84
N PRO A 543 15.59 -15.76 -20.57
CA PRO A 543 16.10 -14.52 -19.96
C PRO A 543 15.00 -13.66 -19.33
N THR A 544 13.80 -13.65 -19.91
CA THR A 544 12.61 -12.94 -19.38
C THR A 544 12.16 -13.47 -18.01
N GLU A 545 12.60 -14.66 -17.64
CA GLU A 545 12.20 -15.44 -16.47
C GLU A 545 13.28 -15.46 -15.38
N PHE A 546 14.56 -15.20 -15.70
CA PHE A 546 15.63 -15.08 -14.68
C PHE A 546 16.25 -13.69 -14.54
N LEU A 547 16.31 -12.87 -15.60
CA LEU A 547 16.90 -11.52 -15.51
C LEU A 547 16.20 -10.61 -14.49
N PRO A 548 14.85 -10.63 -14.30
CA PRO A 548 14.20 -9.80 -13.29
C PRO A 548 14.54 -10.17 -11.83
N ALA A 549 15.20 -11.31 -11.60
CA ALA A 549 15.63 -11.76 -10.27
C ALA A 549 17.07 -11.30 -9.91
N PHE A 550 17.82 -10.75 -10.88
CA PHE A 550 19.25 -10.45 -10.80
C PHE A 550 19.50 -8.94 -10.63
N GLY A 551 20.36 -8.57 -9.67
CA GLY A 551 20.92 -7.22 -9.55
C GLY A 551 22.26 -7.10 -10.28
N ASP A 552 22.94 -5.97 -10.15
CA ASP A 552 24.19 -5.70 -10.89
C ASP A 552 25.33 -6.71 -10.62
N ALA A 553 25.36 -7.30 -9.43
CA ALA A 553 26.33 -8.35 -9.09
C ALA A 553 26.05 -9.66 -9.84
N GLU A 554 24.78 -10.08 -9.89
CA GLU A 554 24.36 -11.28 -10.62
C GLU A 554 24.42 -11.08 -12.14
N LEU A 555 24.05 -9.90 -12.64
CA LEU A 555 24.17 -9.55 -14.07
C LEU A 555 25.63 -9.56 -14.52
N PHE A 556 26.56 -9.05 -13.68
CA PHE A 556 27.98 -9.15 -13.96
C PHE A 556 28.48 -10.60 -13.96
N ARG A 557 28.13 -11.41 -12.95
CA ARG A 557 28.49 -12.84 -12.89
C ARG A 557 27.91 -13.64 -14.07
N LEU A 558 26.68 -13.34 -14.50
CA LEU A 558 26.07 -13.92 -15.70
C LEU A 558 26.85 -13.55 -16.97
N PHE A 559 27.28 -12.29 -17.09
CA PHE A 559 28.09 -11.82 -18.21
C PHE A 559 29.46 -12.51 -18.24
N GLU A 560 30.17 -12.62 -17.11
CA GLU A 560 31.46 -13.34 -17.01
C GLU A 560 31.35 -14.79 -17.51
N ILE A 561 30.33 -15.52 -17.07
CA ILE A 561 30.11 -16.91 -17.51
C ILE A 561 29.70 -16.96 -18.99
N GLY A 562 28.91 -16.00 -19.46
CA GLY A 562 28.45 -15.92 -20.84
C GLY A 562 29.56 -15.61 -21.84
N ILE A 563 30.46 -14.67 -21.53
CA ILE A 563 31.56 -14.28 -22.42
C ILE A 563 32.63 -15.37 -22.52
N ASP A 564 32.94 -16.06 -21.42
CA ASP A 564 33.84 -17.22 -21.40
C ASP A 564 33.33 -18.34 -22.32
N GLN A 565 32.05 -18.70 -22.19
CA GLN A 565 31.41 -19.68 -23.07
C GLN A 565 31.38 -19.23 -24.54
N ALA A 566 31.09 -17.94 -24.79
CA ALA A 566 31.00 -17.38 -26.15
C ALA A 566 32.34 -17.38 -26.88
N LEU A 567 33.43 -17.00 -26.19
CA LEU A 567 34.77 -17.01 -26.76
C LEU A 567 35.32 -18.44 -26.92
N GLY A 568 35.04 -19.33 -25.98
CA GLY A 568 35.37 -20.76 -26.11
C GLY A 568 34.67 -21.41 -27.31
N ALA A 569 33.38 -21.11 -27.53
CA ALA A 569 32.63 -21.58 -28.69
C ALA A 569 33.19 -21.01 -30.00
N LEU A 570 33.48 -19.70 -30.05
CA LEU A 570 34.11 -19.05 -31.19
C LEU A 570 35.45 -19.70 -31.57
N THR A 571 36.33 -19.94 -30.59
CA THR A 571 37.61 -20.63 -30.80
C THR A 571 37.40 -22.05 -31.33
N ALA A 572 36.44 -22.78 -30.78
CA ALA A 572 36.07 -24.14 -31.22
C ALA A 572 35.47 -24.18 -32.65
N TRP A 573 34.82 -23.11 -33.12
CA TRP A 573 34.32 -23.00 -34.49
C TRP A 573 35.42 -22.58 -35.48
N ARG A 574 36.31 -21.65 -35.09
CA ARG A 574 37.46 -21.23 -35.91
C ARG A 574 38.43 -22.38 -36.15
N ALA A 575 38.65 -23.23 -35.15
CA ALA A 575 39.39 -24.49 -35.27
C ALA A 575 38.74 -25.51 -36.24
N ARG A 576 37.48 -25.29 -36.65
CA ARG A 576 36.73 -26.07 -37.64
C ARG A 576 36.53 -25.32 -38.98
N GLY A 577 37.22 -24.19 -39.18
CA GLY A 577 37.17 -23.41 -40.42
C GLY A 577 35.98 -22.46 -40.55
N VAL A 578 35.25 -22.16 -39.46
CA VAL A 578 34.12 -21.21 -39.49
C VAL A 578 34.63 -19.77 -39.32
N GLU A 579 34.55 -18.97 -40.39
CA GLU A 579 34.97 -17.57 -40.38
C GLU A 579 33.83 -16.62 -39.99
N ALA A 580 33.39 -16.69 -38.73
CA ALA A 580 32.37 -15.82 -38.15
C ALA A 580 32.89 -15.11 -36.89
N GLY A 581 32.26 -13.99 -36.52
CA GLY A 581 32.38 -13.40 -35.18
C GLY A 581 31.36 -13.97 -34.18
N VAL A 582 31.39 -13.46 -32.95
CA VAL A 582 30.35 -13.67 -31.93
C VAL A 582 29.88 -12.33 -31.37
N ALA A 583 28.62 -12.25 -30.93
CA ALA A 583 28.06 -11.11 -30.23
C ALA A 583 27.42 -11.55 -28.92
N ILE A 584 27.63 -10.80 -27.85
CA ILE A 584 26.99 -11.02 -26.54
C ILE A 584 26.44 -9.69 -26.04
N ASN A 585 25.18 -9.67 -25.60
CA ASN A 585 24.52 -8.43 -25.20
C ASN A 585 24.98 -7.98 -23.80
N LEU A 586 25.36 -6.70 -23.66
CA LEU A 586 25.64 -6.07 -22.37
C LEU A 586 24.37 -5.56 -21.66
N PRO A 587 24.33 -5.56 -20.30
CA PRO A 587 23.32 -4.82 -19.55
C PRO A 587 23.61 -3.31 -19.58
N THR A 588 22.59 -2.48 -19.44
CA THR A 588 22.71 -1.00 -19.53
C THR A 588 23.64 -0.38 -18.47
N THR A 589 23.75 -1.01 -17.31
CA THR A 589 24.62 -0.58 -16.19
C THR A 589 26.12 -0.80 -16.45
N SER A 590 26.49 -1.59 -17.47
CA SER A 590 27.90 -1.79 -17.88
C SER A 590 28.59 -0.53 -18.40
N SER A 591 27.82 0.52 -18.75
CA SER A 591 28.36 1.79 -19.23
C SER A 591 29.01 2.66 -18.14
N SER A 592 28.87 2.27 -16.87
CA SER A 592 29.43 2.95 -15.69
C SER A 592 30.19 2.01 -14.75
N ASP A 593 30.56 0.81 -15.20
CA ASP A 593 31.17 -0.23 -14.38
C ASP A 593 32.37 -0.88 -15.11
N ASP A 594 33.57 -0.43 -14.75
CA ASP A 594 34.83 -0.87 -15.37
C ASP A 594 35.08 -2.39 -15.27
N ARG A 595 34.42 -3.09 -14.34
CA ARG A 595 34.54 -4.56 -14.20
C ARG A 595 34.19 -5.29 -15.50
N TYR A 596 33.21 -4.78 -16.26
CA TYR A 596 32.85 -5.36 -17.57
C TYR A 596 33.99 -5.22 -18.59
N VAL A 597 34.74 -4.12 -18.57
CA VAL A 597 35.87 -3.88 -19.47
C VAL A 597 37.04 -4.81 -19.14
N ASP A 598 37.33 -5.01 -17.86
CA ASP A 598 38.38 -5.93 -17.41
C ASP A 598 38.01 -7.40 -17.64
N ALA A 599 36.75 -7.78 -17.43
CA ALA A 599 36.24 -9.12 -17.77
C ALA A 599 36.38 -9.43 -19.28
N VAL A 600 36.02 -8.47 -20.15
CA VAL A 600 36.22 -8.58 -21.61
C VAL A 600 37.70 -8.73 -21.95
N ARG A 601 38.57 -7.91 -21.35
CA ARG A 601 40.03 -7.96 -21.59
C ARG A 601 40.63 -9.31 -21.16
N ALA A 602 40.24 -9.81 -19.98
CA ALA A 602 40.70 -11.08 -19.44
C ALA A 602 40.23 -12.26 -20.31
N ALA A 603 38.96 -12.29 -20.70
CA ALA A 603 38.39 -13.37 -21.49
C ALA A 603 38.97 -13.42 -22.92
N LEU A 604 39.15 -12.27 -23.59
CA LEU A 604 39.81 -12.21 -24.90
C LEU A 604 41.26 -12.72 -24.85
N ALA A 605 42.00 -12.37 -23.79
CA ALA A 605 43.37 -12.85 -23.57
C ALA A 605 43.42 -14.36 -23.26
N ALA A 606 42.50 -14.87 -22.44
CA ALA A 606 42.44 -16.28 -22.05
C ALA A 606 42.11 -17.22 -23.24
N HIS A 607 41.21 -16.80 -24.13
CA HIS A 607 40.82 -17.58 -25.32
C HIS A 607 41.67 -17.28 -26.58
N GLY A 608 42.59 -16.32 -26.52
CA GLY A 608 43.44 -15.92 -27.64
C GLY A 608 42.67 -15.29 -28.82
N VAL A 609 41.53 -14.65 -28.55
CA VAL A 609 40.63 -14.12 -29.58
C VAL A 609 40.95 -12.66 -29.90
N GLU A 610 41.08 -12.34 -31.20
CA GLU A 610 41.23 -10.95 -31.65
C GLU A 610 39.97 -10.12 -31.34
N PRO A 611 40.08 -8.93 -30.72
CA PRO A 611 38.91 -8.14 -30.28
C PRO A 611 37.88 -7.84 -31.37
N ARG A 612 38.29 -7.71 -32.63
CA ARG A 612 37.39 -7.47 -33.78
C ARG A 612 36.39 -8.61 -34.07
N LEU A 613 36.57 -9.78 -33.47
CA LEU A 613 35.69 -10.94 -33.62
C LEU A 613 34.57 -10.97 -32.57
N LEU A 614 34.62 -10.09 -31.56
CA LEU A 614 33.59 -9.91 -30.54
C LEU A 614 32.76 -8.66 -30.83
N THR A 615 31.44 -8.74 -30.72
CA THR A 615 30.55 -7.58 -30.56
C THR A 615 29.96 -7.58 -29.15
N LEU A 616 29.77 -6.37 -28.61
CA LEU A 616 29.06 -6.07 -27.38
C LEU A 616 27.86 -5.14 -27.68
#